data_AF-A0AAD9MQ08-F1
#
_entry.id   AF-A0AAD9MQ08-F1
#
_cell.length_a   1.000
_cell.length_b   1.000
_cell.length_c   1.000
_cell.angle_alpha   90.00
_cell.angle_beta   90.00
_cell.angle_gamma   90.00
#
_symmetry.space_group_name_H-M   'P 1'
#
loop_
_entity.id
_entity.type
_entity.pdbx_description
1 polymer ?
#
loop_
_entity_poly.entity_id
_entity_poly.type
_entity_poly.pdbx_seq_one_letter_code
_entity_poly.pdbx_strand_id
1 'polypeptide(L)'
;MTRARKAGDAAHLERKLEQKYDEIETNGTPKAILDWMYQVLDGKVDKIPGYSWEEIQLYLKSGVILCKLINRLLQSEGKKTVDFNAKAKSTFIAMGNIQGFNDGAKDYGVPVTELFQSADLYEGRKAQMLNVINCLNKLGFVVSYWIILFYNFCNLKMY
;
A
#
# COMPACT_ATOMS: atom_id res chain seq x y z
N MET A 1 29.67 4.82 -3.71
CA MET A 1 29.86 3.38 -3.98
C MET A 1 28.85 2.96 -5.04
N THR A 2 29.29 2.75 -6.27
CA THR A 2 28.41 2.34 -7.39
C THR A 2 28.15 0.84 -7.27
N ARG A 3 26.91 0.45 -6.95
CA ARG A 3 26.51 -0.95 -6.85
C ARG A 3 26.67 -1.61 -8.22
N ALA A 4 27.32 -2.76 -8.29
CA ALA A 4 27.55 -3.50 -9.54
C ALA A 4 26.23 -3.72 -10.30
N ARG A 5 26.22 -3.51 -11.62
CA ARG A 5 25.06 -3.85 -12.47
C ARG A 5 24.73 -5.32 -12.25
N LYS A 6 23.47 -5.64 -11.90
CA LYS A 6 22.98 -7.02 -11.90
C LYS A 6 23.21 -7.60 -13.29
N ALA A 7 23.91 -8.74 -13.38
CA ALA A 7 24.13 -9.48 -14.62
C ALA A 7 23.43 -10.84 -14.52
N GLY A 8 23.10 -11.44 -15.68
CA GLY A 8 22.46 -12.76 -15.76
C GLY A 8 20.96 -12.76 -15.40
N ASP A 9 20.48 -13.87 -14.84
CA ASP A 9 19.05 -14.14 -14.57
C ASP A 9 18.36 -13.06 -13.73
N ALA A 10 19.09 -12.45 -12.79
CA ALA A 10 18.57 -11.38 -11.94
C ALA A 10 18.16 -10.13 -12.73
N ALA A 11 18.88 -9.81 -13.81
CA ALA A 11 18.54 -8.67 -14.68
C ALA A 11 17.34 -8.99 -15.58
N HIS A 12 17.22 -10.25 -16.03
CA HIS A 12 16.06 -10.67 -16.82
C HIS A 12 14.77 -10.66 -15.99
N LEU A 13 14.83 -11.12 -14.73
CA LEU A 13 13.69 -11.06 -13.82
C LEU A 13 13.26 -9.61 -13.55
N GLU A 14 14.20 -8.70 -13.30
CA GLU A 14 13.91 -7.29 -13.04
C GLU A 14 13.22 -6.63 -14.24
N ARG A 15 13.66 -6.90 -15.47
CA ARG A 15 12.99 -6.42 -16.68
C ARG A 15 11.54 -6.92 -16.80
N LYS A 16 11.28 -8.19 -16.46
CA LYS A 16 9.91 -8.72 -16.45
C LYS A 16 9.02 -8.04 -15.41
N LEU A 17 9.57 -7.68 -14.25
CA LEU A 17 8.86 -6.91 -13.24
C LEU A 17 8.57 -5.48 -13.74
N GLU A 18 9.54 -4.83 -14.37
CA GLU A 18 9.33 -3.49 -14.96
C GLU A 18 8.26 -3.49 -16.07
N GLN A 19 8.22 -4.52 -16.92
CA GLN A 19 7.18 -4.68 -17.94
C GLN A 19 5.78 -4.81 -17.30
N LYS A 20 5.63 -5.64 -16.27
CA LYS A 20 4.35 -5.77 -15.56
C LYS A 20 3.90 -4.45 -14.93
N TYR A 21 4.84 -3.66 -14.42
CA TYR A 21 4.54 -2.34 -13.90
C TYR A 21 3.98 -1.42 -14.99
N ASP A 22 4.60 -1.39 -16.17
CA ASP A 22 4.14 -0.59 -17.31
C ASP A 22 2.74 -1.01 -17.78
N GLU A 23 2.48 -2.32 -17.81
CA GLU A 23 1.15 -2.87 -18.11
C GLU A 23 0.11 -2.41 -17.08
N ILE A 24 0.42 -2.50 -15.78
CA ILE A 24 -0.46 -2.09 -14.68
C ILE A 24 -0.75 -0.58 -14.73
N GLU A 25 0.25 0.24 -15.04
CA GLU A 25 0.10 1.69 -15.21
C GLU A 25 -0.81 2.03 -16.38
N THR A 26 -0.57 1.41 -17.54
CA THR A 26 -1.36 1.61 -18.76
C THR A 26 -2.82 1.22 -18.57
N ASN A 27 -3.09 0.19 -17.75
CA ASN A 27 -4.44 -0.30 -17.47
C ASN A 27 -5.24 0.59 -16.49
N GLY A 28 -4.69 1.71 -16.00
CA GLY A 28 -5.40 2.64 -15.12
C GLY A 28 -5.51 2.19 -13.66
N THR A 29 -4.84 1.10 -13.28
CA THR A 29 -4.74 0.60 -11.90
C THR A 29 -4.28 1.65 -10.88
N PRO A 30 -3.29 2.53 -11.15
CA PRO A 30 -2.88 3.55 -10.17
C PRO A 30 -4.02 4.49 -9.76
N LYS A 31 -4.88 4.86 -10.72
CA LYS A 31 -6.09 5.64 -10.42
C LYS A 31 -7.04 4.88 -9.50
N ALA A 32 -7.30 3.60 -9.78
CA ALA A 32 -8.19 2.79 -8.97
C ALA A 32 -7.70 2.64 -7.51
N ILE A 33 -6.39 2.46 -7.30
CA ILE A 33 -5.81 2.38 -5.95
C ILE A 33 -5.97 3.72 -5.21
N LEU A 34 -5.65 4.84 -5.87
CA LEU A 34 -5.82 6.16 -5.25
C LEU A 34 -7.28 6.44 -4.89
N ASP A 35 -8.21 6.19 -5.82
CA ASP A 35 -9.64 6.37 -5.62
C ASP A 35 -10.11 5.55 -4.41
N TRP A 36 -9.71 4.26 -4.32
CA TRP A 36 -10.02 3.40 -3.20
C TRP A 36 -9.45 3.93 -1.87
N MET A 37 -8.19 4.36 -1.85
CA MET A 37 -7.58 4.95 -0.66
C MET A 37 -8.35 6.19 -0.18
N TYR A 38 -8.82 7.04 -1.10
CA TYR A 38 -9.61 8.21 -0.74
C TYR A 38 -11.00 7.88 -0.22
N GLN A 39 -11.64 6.86 -0.78
CA GLN A 39 -12.91 6.37 -0.25
C GLN A 39 -12.75 5.88 1.19
N VAL A 40 -11.69 5.11 1.49
CA VAL A 40 -11.41 4.64 2.85
C VAL A 40 -11.12 5.80 3.80
N LEU A 41 -10.42 6.84 3.33
CA LEU A 41 -10.06 8.01 4.12
C LEU A 41 -11.16 9.09 4.21
N ASP A 42 -12.39 8.79 3.75
CA ASP A 42 -13.53 9.72 3.71
C ASP A 42 -13.19 11.05 3.00
N GLY A 43 -12.31 11.04 1.99
CA GLY A 43 -11.87 12.24 1.28
C GLY A 43 -11.06 13.26 2.10
N LYS A 44 -10.66 12.92 3.33
CA LYS A 44 -9.87 13.80 4.22
C LYS A 44 -8.37 13.77 3.88
N VAL A 45 -8.05 14.15 2.66
CA VAL A 45 -6.68 14.18 2.15
C VAL A 45 -6.32 15.58 1.67
N ASP A 46 -5.17 16.08 2.13
CA ASP A 46 -4.73 17.45 1.90
C ASP A 46 -4.25 17.70 0.45
N LYS A 47 -3.83 16.63 -0.25
CA LYS A 47 -3.33 16.70 -1.62
C LYS A 47 -3.56 15.38 -2.34
N ILE A 48 -4.06 15.48 -3.58
CA ILE A 48 -4.13 14.37 -4.53
C ILE A 48 -2.85 14.43 -5.38
N PRO A 49 -2.00 13.39 -5.41
CA PRO A 49 -0.91 13.33 -6.38
C PRO A 49 -1.49 13.10 -7.78
N GLY A 50 -0.72 13.35 -8.82
CA GLY A 50 -1.12 12.87 -10.14
C GLY A 50 -1.19 11.34 -10.19
N TYR A 51 -1.67 10.83 -11.31
CA TYR A 51 -1.98 9.41 -11.49
C TYR A 51 -0.80 8.59 -11.99
N SER A 52 0.38 9.20 -12.17
CA SER A 52 1.60 8.44 -12.45
C SER A 52 2.07 7.72 -11.20
N TRP A 53 2.66 6.54 -11.38
CA TRP A 53 3.18 5.80 -10.23
C TRP A 53 4.31 6.53 -9.50
N GLU A 54 5.08 7.36 -10.19
CA GLU A 54 6.15 8.17 -9.59
C GLU A 54 5.57 9.18 -8.61
N GLU A 55 4.48 9.85 -8.97
CA GLU A 55 3.79 10.78 -8.09
C GLU A 55 3.13 10.07 -6.90
N ILE A 56 2.54 8.90 -7.14
CA ILE A 56 1.98 8.05 -6.08
C ILE A 56 3.09 7.59 -5.13
N GLN A 57 4.23 7.15 -5.67
CA GLN A 57 5.39 6.75 -4.87
C GLN A 57 5.82 7.88 -3.94
N LEU A 58 5.98 9.09 -4.47
CA LEU A 58 6.36 10.27 -3.69
C LEU A 58 5.33 10.61 -2.60
N TYR A 59 4.04 10.45 -2.93
CA TYR A 59 2.94 10.66 -1.97
C TYR A 59 2.96 9.65 -0.82
N LEU A 60 3.20 8.38 -1.12
CA LEU A 60 3.25 7.30 -0.13
C LEU A 60 4.57 7.26 0.64
N LYS A 61 5.66 7.83 0.11
CA LYS A 61 7.04 7.71 0.61
C LYS A 61 7.23 8.08 2.08
N SER A 62 6.44 9.01 2.61
CA SER A 62 6.50 9.42 4.02
C SER A 62 5.98 8.35 5.00
N GLY A 63 5.22 7.37 4.50
CA GLY A 63 4.50 6.37 5.29
C GLY A 63 3.29 6.91 6.07
N VAL A 64 3.16 8.24 6.20
CA VAL A 64 2.11 8.86 7.03
C VAL A 64 0.71 8.53 6.51
N ILE A 65 0.50 8.65 5.20
CA ILE A 65 -0.81 8.39 4.60
C ILE A 65 -1.18 6.90 4.66
N LEU A 66 -0.18 6.01 4.56
CA LEU A 66 -0.35 4.58 4.72
C LEU A 66 -0.79 4.24 6.15
N CYS A 67 -0.13 4.80 7.16
CA CYS A 67 -0.55 4.63 8.56
C CYS A 67 -1.97 5.16 8.82
N LYS A 68 -2.33 6.32 8.25
CA LYS A 68 -3.71 6.84 8.33
C LYS A 68 -4.72 5.88 7.69
N LEU A 69 -4.41 5.35 6.51
CA LEU A 69 -5.25 4.40 5.78
C LEU A 69 -5.52 3.16 6.63
N ILE A 70 -4.46 2.49 7.12
CA ILE A 70 -4.64 1.27 7.89
C ILE A 70 -5.30 1.51 9.25
N ASN A 71 -5.00 2.63 9.91
CA ASN A 71 -5.64 2.98 11.17
C ASN A 71 -7.14 3.18 11.01
N ARG A 72 -7.58 3.76 9.89
CA ARG A 72 -9.01 3.90 9.61
C ARG A 72 -9.70 2.55 9.46
N LEU A 73 -9.06 1.61 8.77
CA LEU A 73 -9.55 0.24 8.62
C LEU A 73 -9.58 -0.50 9.98
N LEU A 74 -8.49 -0.46 10.74
CA LEU A 74 -8.40 -1.07 12.07
C LEU A 74 -9.46 -0.52 13.03
N GLN A 75 -9.66 0.80 13.05
CA GLN A 75 -10.69 1.45 13.86
C GLN A 75 -12.10 0.97 13.49
N SER A 76 -12.38 0.76 12.19
CA SER A 76 -13.69 0.27 11.74
C SER A 76 -14.00 -1.15 12.25
N GLU A 77 -12.97 -1.94 12.57
CA GLU A 77 -13.09 -3.27 13.16
C GLU A 77 -12.89 -3.29 14.68
N GLY A 78 -12.73 -2.12 15.32
CA GLY A 78 -12.43 -2.04 16.76
C GLY A 78 -11.05 -2.58 17.14
N LYS A 79 -10.12 -2.71 16.20
CA LYS A 79 -8.74 -3.17 16.42
C LYS A 79 -7.84 -2.02 16.88
N LYS A 80 -6.72 -2.37 17.53
CA LYS A 80 -5.71 -1.40 17.97
C LYS A 80 -5.05 -0.74 16.76
N THR A 81 -4.92 0.59 16.80
CA THR A 81 -4.22 1.37 15.78
C THR A 81 -2.70 1.29 15.92
N VAL A 82 -2.01 1.53 14.81
CA VAL A 82 -0.56 1.67 14.76
C VAL A 82 -0.14 3.11 15.04
N ASP A 83 0.97 3.26 15.77
CA ASP A 83 1.58 4.56 16.02
C ASP A 83 2.42 4.99 14.81
N PHE A 84 2.39 6.29 14.49
CA PHE A 84 3.20 6.86 13.41
C PHE A 84 3.57 8.30 13.70
N ASN A 85 4.68 8.75 13.11
CA ASN A 85 5.11 10.14 13.25
C ASN A 85 4.72 10.93 11.99
N ALA A 86 3.76 11.85 12.16
CA ALA A 86 3.28 12.72 11.08
C ALA A 86 4.37 13.64 10.50
N LYS A 87 5.42 13.95 11.28
CA LYS A 87 6.57 14.76 10.84
C LYS A 87 7.69 13.85 10.33
N ALA A 88 7.43 13.16 9.23
CA ALA A 88 8.37 12.24 8.57
C ALA A 88 9.49 12.99 7.81
N LYS A 89 10.33 13.72 8.55
CA LYS A 89 11.43 14.53 8.00
C LYS A 89 12.71 13.73 7.70
N SER A 90 12.87 12.56 8.31
CA SER A 90 14.05 11.71 8.13
C SER A 90 13.70 10.37 7.48
N THR A 91 14.66 9.77 6.80
CA THR A 91 14.55 8.42 6.21
C THR A 91 14.12 7.39 7.26
N PHE A 92 14.72 7.44 8.45
CA PHE A 92 14.40 6.52 9.54
C PHE A 92 12.92 6.60 9.96
N ILE A 93 12.39 7.82 10.10
CA ILE A 93 10.97 8.01 10.44
C ILE A 93 10.07 7.52 9.31
N ALA A 94 10.38 7.86 8.06
CA ALA A 94 9.58 7.43 6.91
C ALA A 94 9.52 5.91 6.80
N MET A 95 10.66 5.22 6.89
CA MET A 95 10.73 3.77 6.86
C MET A 95 10.05 3.13 8.08
N GLY A 96 10.16 3.74 9.27
CA GLY A 96 9.45 3.31 10.47
C GLY A 96 7.92 3.40 10.32
N ASN A 97 7.41 4.48 9.74
CA ASN A 97 5.98 4.62 9.43
C ASN A 97 5.53 3.53 8.44
N ILE A 98 6.30 3.29 7.37
CA ILE A 98 5.99 2.23 6.39
C ILE A 98 5.95 0.85 7.07
N GLN A 99 6.86 0.58 8.00
CA GLN A 99 6.83 -0.65 8.78
C GLN A 99 5.58 -0.73 9.67
N GLY A 100 5.20 0.37 10.33
CA GLY A 100 3.96 0.44 11.09
C GLY A 100 2.72 0.14 10.23
N PHE A 101 2.69 0.61 8.98
CA PHE A 101 1.65 0.20 8.02
C PHE A 101 1.63 -1.31 7.79
N ASN A 102 2.78 -1.93 7.53
CA ASN A 102 2.86 -3.37 7.29
C ASN A 102 2.37 -4.20 8.49
N ASP A 103 2.73 -3.78 9.70
CA ASP A 103 2.29 -4.45 10.93
C ASP A 103 0.76 -4.33 11.09
N GLY A 104 0.20 -3.15 10.84
CA GLY A 104 -1.25 -2.95 10.84
C GLY A 104 -1.97 -3.74 9.74
N ALA A 105 -1.40 -3.82 8.53
CA ALA A 105 -1.96 -4.58 7.41
C ALA A 105 -1.97 -6.08 7.71
N LYS A 106 -0.92 -6.58 8.35
CA LYS A 106 -0.86 -7.96 8.85
C LYS A 106 -1.95 -8.23 9.88
N ASP A 107 -2.13 -7.36 10.87
CA ASP A 107 -3.16 -7.48 11.91
C ASP A 107 -4.59 -7.36 11.33
N TYR A 108 -4.73 -6.63 10.22
CA TYR A 108 -5.98 -6.54 9.47
C TYR A 108 -6.30 -7.82 8.69
N GLY A 109 -5.30 -8.65 8.38
CA GLY A 109 -5.47 -9.95 7.74
C GLY A 109 -4.75 -10.11 6.39
N VAL A 110 -3.88 -9.17 6.02
CA VAL A 110 -3.02 -9.32 4.83
C VAL A 110 -1.95 -10.38 5.14
N PRO A 111 -1.78 -11.41 4.29
CA PRO A 111 -0.76 -12.43 4.51
C PRO A 111 0.65 -11.84 4.37
N VAL A 112 1.59 -12.34 5.17
CA VAL A 112 2.97 -11.84 5.22
C VAL A 112 3.67 -11.90 3.86
N THR A 113 3.31 -12.85 3.00
CA THR A 113 3.84 -13.01 1.63
C THR A 113 3.45 -11.89 0.69
N GLU A 114 2.40 -11.13 1.01
CA GLU A 114 1.90 -10.00 0.22
C GLU A 114 2.32 -8.65 0.82
N LEU A 115 3.00 -8.65 1.97
CA LEU A 115 3.59 -7.43 2.54
C LEU A 115 4.87 -7.06 1.79
N PHE A 116 5.22 -5.78 1.80
CA PHE A 116 6.42 -5.26 1.15
C PHE A 116 7.44 -4.78 2.17
N GLN A 117 8.68 -4.59 1.74
CA GLN A 117 9.73 -4.02 2.61
C GLN A 117 9.72 -2.50 2.54
N SER A 118 10.06 -1.81 3.63
CA SER A 118 10.08 -0.34 3.62
C SER A 118 10.99 0.28 2.54
N ALA A 119 12.06 -0.43 2.17
CA ALA A 119 12.95 -0.06 1.06
C ALA A 119 12.26 -0.13 -0.32
N ASP A 120 11.30 -1.05 -0.50
CA ASP A 120 10.60 -1.24 -1.78
C ASP A 120 9.84 0.02 -2.20
N LEU A 121 9.24 0.70 -1.21
CA LEU A 121 8.59 1.99 -1.41
C LEU A 121 9.59 3.15 -1.33
N TYR A 122 10.44 3.20 -0.30
CA TYR A 122 11.24 4.40 -0.02
C TYR A 122 12.26 4.72 -1.13
N GLU A 123 12.92 3.70 -1.69
CA GLU A 123 13.92 3.87 -2.75
C GLU A 123 13.31 4.24 -4.10
N GLY A 124 12.00 4.01 -4.29
CA GLY A 124 11.27 4.39 -5.49
C GLY A 124 11.70 3.63 -6.75
N ARG A 125 12.15 2.39 -6.60
CA ARG A 125 12.56 1.55 -7.73
C ARG A 125 11.33 0.89 -8.35
N LYS A 126 11.19 1.02 -9.68
CA LYS A 126 10.04 0.55 -10.46
C LYS A 126 9.68 -0.91 -10.19
N ALA A 127 10.66 -1.81 -10.26
CA ALA A 127 10.44 -3.24 -10.03
C ALA A 127 9.94 -3.55 -8.60
N GLN A 128 10.46 -2.84 -7.59
CA GLN A 128 10.09 -3.05 -6.19
C GLN A 128 8.73 -2.43 -5.84
N MET A 129 8.32 -1.37 -6.54
CA MET A 129 6.99 -0.77 -6.38
C MET A 129 5.84 -1.76 -6.65
N LEU A 130 6.06 -2.80 -7.45
CA LEU A 130 5.08 -3.88 -7.62
C LEU A 130 4.70 -4.55 -6.30
N ASN A 131 5.63 -4.72 -5.35
CA ASN A 131 5.32 -5.30 -4.04
C ASN A 131 4.34 -4.41 -3.27
N VAL A 132 4.53 -3.09 -3.36
CA VAL A 132 3.64 -2.10 -2.72
C VAL A 132 2.24 -2.16 -3.34
N ILE A 133 2.17 -2.24 -4.67
CA ILE A 133 0.91 -2.34 -5.42
C ILE A 133 0.15 -3.62 -5.05
N ASN A 134 0.84 -4.76 -5.02
CA ASN A 134 0.24 -6.05 -4.66
C ASN A 134 -0.29 -6.02 -3.22
N CYS A 135 0.46 -5.47 -2.28
CA CYS A 135 0.02 -5.31 -0.90
C CYS A 135 -1.25 -4.47 -0.78
N LEU A 136 -1.31 -3.32 -1.46
CA LEU A 136 -2.47 -2.43 -1.44
C LEU A 136 -3.70 -3.09 -2.08
N ASN A 137 -3.53 -3.76 -3.22
CA ASN A 137 -4.59 -4.53 -3.85
C ASN A 137 -5.09 -5.63 -2.93
N LYS A 138 -4.18 -6.39 -2.30
CA LYS A 138 -4.55 -7.46 -1.37
C LYS A 138 -5.31 -6.93 -0.17
N LEU A 139 -4.89 -5.80 0.40
CA LEU A 139 -5.61 -5.12 1.48
C LEU A 139 -7.02 -4.74 1.04
N GLY A 140 -7.18 -4.14 -0.14
CA GLY A 140 -8.49 -3.81 -0.72
C GLY A 140 -9.40 -5.02 -0.90
N PHE A 141 -8.86 -6.15 -1.35
CA PHE A 141 -9.60 -7.42 -1.41
C PHE A 141 -10.07 -7.86 -0.03
N VAL A 142 -9.17 -7.89 0.96
CA VAL A 142 -9.52 -8.30 2.35
C VAL A 142 -10.67 -7.43 2.88
N VAL A 143 -10.58 -6.11 2.76
CA VAL A 143 -11.64 -5.17 3.17
C VAL A 143 -12.98 -5.49 2.49
N SER A 144 -12.97 -5.74 1.18
CA SER A 144 -14.19 -6.02 0.40
C SER A 144 -14.88 -7.31 0.86
N TYR A 145 -14.11 -8.36 1.18
CA TYR A 145 -14.67 -9.59 1.74
C TYR A 145 -15.37 -9.34 3.09
N TRP A 146 -14.79 -8.52 3.96
CA TRP A 146 -15.40 -8.19 5.25
C TRP A 146 -16.72 -7.45 5.10
N ILE A 147 -16.82 -6.49 4.18
CA ILE A 147 -18.07 -5.75 3.92
C ILE A 147 -19.18 -6.71 3.47
N ILE A 148 -18.87 -7.61 2.54
CA ILE A 148 -19.84 -8.59 2.03
C ILE A 148 -20.28 -9.54 3.15
N LEU A 149 -19.33 -10.07 3.94
CA LEU A 149 -19.65 -10.97 5.04
C LEU A 149 -20.45 -10.28 6.14
N PHE A 150 -20.11 -9.04 6.49
CA PHE A 150 -20.84 -8.26 7.49
C PHE A 150 -22.27 -7.94 7.02
N TYR A 151 -22.44 -7.56 5.75
CA TYR A 151 -23.76 -7.30 5.17
C TYR A 151 -24.63 -8.57 5.14
N ASN A 152 -24.04 -9.72 4.80
CA ASN A 152 -24.73 -11.01 4.84
C ASN A 152 -25.08 -11.43 6.28
N PHE A 153 -24.17 -11.26 7.23
CA PHE A 153 -24.41 -11.60 8.64
C PHE A 153 -25.49 -10.73 9.28
N CYS A 154 -25.49 -9.42 9.00
CA CYS A 154 -26.53 -8.51 9.46
C CYS A 154 -27.91 -8.83 8.86
N ASN A 155 -27.98 -9.21 7.58
CA ASN A 155 -29.23 -9.65 6.96
C ASN A 155 -29.72 -11.01 7.50
N LEU A 156 -28.82 -11.92 7.88
CA LEU A 156 -29.21 -13.20 8.48
C LEU A 156 -29.81 -13.06 9.89
N LYS A 157 -29.49 -11.99 10.61
CA LYS A 157 -30.04 -11.71 11.96
C LYS A 157 -31.38 -10.95 11.94
N MET A 158 -31.90 -10.59 10.77
CA MET A 158 -33.22 -9.94 10.62
C MET A 158 -34.35 -10.93 10.30
N TYR A 159 -34.10 -12.24 10.35
CA TYR A 159 -35.09 -13.31 10.23
C TYR A 159 -35.09 -14.20 11.47
#